data_AF-A0A2E7HHR0-F1
#
_entry.id   AF-A0A2E7HHR0-F1
#
_cell.length_a   1.000
_cell.length_b   1.000
_cell.length_c   1.000
_cell.angle_alpha   90.00
_cell.angle_beta   90.00
_cell.angle_gamma   90.00
#
_symmetry.space_group_name_H-M   'P 1'
#
loop_
_entity.id
_entity.type
_entity.pdbx_description
1 polymer ?
#
loop_
_entity_poly.entity_id
_entity_poly.type
_entity_poly.pdbx_seq_one_letter_code
_entity_poly.pdbx_strand_id
1 'polypeptide(L)'
;MRSWPRYLRHMPHDPARLELTPEEMRALGYSAVDALVDDGFAFVTSTELKGRTCLRFCTINPRITDDDLSDTIERIVRFGDAQKAVE
;
A
#
# COMPACT_ATOMS: atom_id res chain seq x y z
N MET A 1 8.77 -5.20 -26.10
CA MET A 1 8.46 -6.07 -24.94
C MET A 1 9.47 -5.74 -23.85
N ARG A 2 9.16 -4.81 -22.92
CA ARG A 2 10.17 -4.32 -21.96
C ARG A 2 10.48 -5.41 -20.94
N SER A 3 11.69 -5.94 -21.00
CA SER A 3 12.25 -6.87 -20.04
C SER A 3 12.56 -6.12 -18.74
N TRP A 4 11.97 -6.58 -17.63
CA TRP A 4 12.27 -6.04 -16.31
C TRP A 4 13.73 -6.33 -15.94
N PRO A 5 14.45 -5.38 -15.30
CA PRO A 5 15.83 -5.60 -14.88
C PRO A 5 15.95 -6.76 -13.89
N ARG A 6 17.06 -7.52 -13.98
CA ARG A 6 17.26 -8.79 -13.26
C ARG A 6 17.19 -8.63 -11.72
N TYR A 7 17.49 -7.44 -11.18
CA TYR A 7 17.49 -7.13 -9.74
C TYR A 7 16.10 -6.94 -9.11
N LEU A 8 15.03 -6.76 -9.89
CA LEU A 8 13.65 -6.70 -9.37
C LEU A 8 12.90 -8.02 -9.46
N ARG A 9 13.52 -9.07 -10.03
CA ARG A 9 12.89 -10.38 -10.25
C ARG A 9 12.77 -11.20 -8.96
N HIS A 10 13.49 -10.81 -7.92
CA HIS A 10 13.47 -11.42 -6.61
C HIS A 10 13.58 -10.32 -5.57
N MET A 11 12.45 -9.70 -5.22
CA MET A 11 12.40 -8.90 -3.99
C MET A 11 12.45 -9.93 -2.85
N PRO A 12 13.54 -9.99 -2.06
CA PRO A 12 13.62 -10.94 -0.96
C PRO A 12 12.42 -10.74 -0.03
N HIS A 13 11.94 -11.82 0.59
CA HIS A 13 10.91 -11.74 1.61
C HIS A 13 11.41 -10.79 2.72
N ASP A 14 10.77 -9.64 2.86
CA ASP A 14 11.17 -8.60 3.80
C ASP A 14 10.90 -9.08 5.24
N PRO A 15 11.88 -9.00 6.17
CA PRO A 15 11.69 -9.29 7.60
C PRO A 15 10.66 -8.39 8.30
N ALA A 16 10.18 -7.31 7.68
CA ALA A 16 9.06 -6.49 8.16
C ALA A 16 7.67 -7.07 7.80
N ARG A 17 7.58 -8.35 7.43
CA ARG A 17 6.31 -9.01 7.13
C ARG A 17 5.42 -9.02 8.36
N LEU A 18 4.28 -8.35 8.26
CA LEU A 18 3.24 -8.41 9.27
C LEU A 18 2.75 -9.87 9.41
N GLU A 19 2.88 -10.43 10.61
CA GLU A 19 2.41 -11.77 10.97
C GLU A 19 0.91 -11.75 11.26
N LEU A 20 0.12 -11.37 10.26
CA LEU A 20 -1.34 -11.33 10.31
C LEU A 20 -1.93 -12.49 9.53
N THR A 21 -3.08 -13.01 10.01
CA THR A 21 -3.91 -13.92 9.24
C THR A 21 -4.39 -13.25 7.95
N PRO A 22 -4.79 -14.02 6.92
CA PRO A 22 -5.35 -13.44 5.70
C PRO A 22 -6.57 -12.54 5.93
N GLU A 23 -7.38 -12.85 6.95
CA GLU A 23 -8.56 -12.08 7.30
C GLU A 23 -8.22 -10.77 8.01
N GLU A 24 -7.29 -10.80 8.97
CA GLU A 24 -6.76 -9.58 9.61
C GLU A 24 -6.06 -8.67 8.60
N MET A 25 -5.26 -9.24 7.70
CA MET A 25 -4.63 -8.49 6.62
C MET A 25 -5.66 -7.81 5.71
N ARG A 26 -6.77 -8.50 5.41
CA ARG A 26 -7.87 -7.93 4.61
C ARG A 26 -8.55 -6.79 5.35
N ALA A 27 -8.90 -7.01 6.61
CA ALA A 27 -9.54 -6.01 7.45
C ALA A 27 -8.68 -4.74 7.57
N LEU A 28 -7.38 -4.91 7.89
CA LEU A 28 -6.42 -3.82 7.95
C LEU A 28 -6.30 -3.07 6.60
N GLY A 29 -6.25 -3.83 5.50
CA GLY A 29 -6.20 -3.26 4.15
C GLY A 29 -7.43 -2.41 3.81
N TYR A 30 -8.63 -2.85 4.21
CA TYR A 30 -9.86 -2.09 4.00
C TYR A 30 -9.91 -0.84 4.89
N SER A 31 -9.57 -0.96 6.16
CA SER A 31 -9.49 0.21 7.05
C SER A 31 -8.47 1.25 6.57
N ALA A 32 -7.36 0.82 5.97
CA ALA A 32 -6.40 1.73 5.34
C ALA A 32 -7.00 2.46 4.13
N VAL A 33 -7.76 1.75 3.27
CA VAL A 33 -8.47 2.36 2.14
C VAL A 33 -9.46 3.41 2.62
N ASP A 34 -10.31 3.07 3.59
CA ASP A 34 -11.31 3.98 4.14
C ASP A 34 -10.65 5.25 4.70
N ALA A 35 -9.61 5.09 5.53
CA ALA A 35 -8.91 6.22 6.13
C ALA A 35 -8.22 7.14 5.09
N LEU A 36 -7.61 6.58 4.05
CA LEU A 36 -6.93 7.36 3.01
C LEU A 36 -7.91 8.08 2.09
N VAL A 37 -9.05 7.46 1.80
CA VAL A 37 -10.13 8.09 1.02
C VAL A 37 -10.79 9.21 1.81
N ASP A 38 -11.04 8.99 3.11
CA ASP A 38 -11.63 9.99 4.01
C ASP A 38 -10.69 11.18 4.27
N ASP A 39 -9.36 10.97 4.29
CA ASP A 39 -8.35 12.03 4.32
C ASP A 39 -8.44 12.96 3.09
N GLY A 40 -8.96 12.46 1.96
CA GLY A 40 -9.26 13.24 0.77
C GLY A 40 -8.05 13.64 -0.08
N PHE A 41 -6.83 13.27 0.32
CA PHE A 41 -5.61 13.58 -0.42
C PHE A 41 -5.41 12.67 -1.65
N ALA A 42 -5.60 11.36 -1.49
CA ALA A 42 -5.36 10.39 -2.53
C ALA A 42 -6.47 9.33 -2.58
N PHE A 43 -6.85 8.92 -3.80
CA PHE A 43 -7.76 7.80 -3.99
C PHE A 43 -6.96 6.49 -4.17
N VAL A 44 -7.07 5.60 -3.19
CA VAL A 44 -6.42 4.28 -3.18
C VAL A 44 -7.50 3.20 -3.13
N THR A 45 -7.30 2.09 -3.84
CA THR A 45 -8.20 0.94 -3.76
C THR A 45 -7.46 -0.28 -3.25
N SER A 46 -8.17 -1.30 -2.78
CA SER A 46 -7.58 -2.61 -2.50
C SER A 46 -7.64 -3.54 -3.72
N THR A 47 -6.78 -4.54 -3.76
CA THR A 47 -6.87 -5.70 -4.67
C THR A 47 -6.30 -6.94 -3.97
N GLU A 48 -6.56 -8.13 -4.50
CA GLU A 48 -5.85 -9.34 -4.08
C GLU A 48 -4.79 -9.74 -5.12
N LEU A 49 -3.58 -10.06 -4.65
CA LEU A 49 -2.50 -10.63 -5.46
C LEU A 49 -1.93 -11.85 -4.75
N LYS A 50 -1.95 -13.00 -5.42
CA LYS A 50 -1.49 -14.29 -4.87
C LYS A 50 -2.12 -14.61 -3.50
N GLY A 51 -3.41 -14.31 -3.34
CA GLY A 51 -4.16 -14.55 -2.11
C GLY A 51 -3.84 -13.58 -0.95
N ARG A 52 -3.17 -12.45 -1.23
CA ARG A 52 -2.89 -11.40 -0.25
C ARG A 52 -3.61 -10.12 -0.63
N THR A 53 -4.25 -9.48 0.33
CA THR A 53 -4.77 -8.12 0.18
C THR A 53 -3.61 -7.15 0.02
N CYS A 54 -3.72 -6.25 -0.95
CA CYS A 54 -2.73 -5.22 -1.27
C CYS A 54 -3.43 -3.90 -1.53
N LEU A 55 -2.77 -2.80 -1.16
CA LEU A 55 -3.16 -1.48 -1.64
C LEU A 55 -2.73 -1.32 -3.11
N ARG A 56 -3.57 -0.67 -3.90
CA ARG A 56 -3.40 -0.43 -5.33
C ARG A 56 -3.78 1.00 -5.65
N PHE A 57 -2.88 1.69 -6.34
CA PHE A 57 -3.13 2.98 -6.93
C PHE A 57 -2.53 3.03 -8.33
N CYS A 58 -3.21 3.72 -9.25
CA CYS A 58 -2.77 3.86 -10.64
C CYS A 58 -2.24 5.27 -10.85
N THR A 59 -0.92 5.42 -10.96
CA THR A 59 -0.24 6.70 -11.16
C THR A 59 -0.21 7.10 -12.64
N ILE A 60 -1.39 7.14 -13.28
CA ILE A 60 -1.53 7.42 -14.72
C ILE A 60 -2.03 8.84 -15.02
N ASN A 61 -2.44 9.59 -14.00
CA ASN A 61 -2.85 10.98 -14.15
C ASN A 61 -1.61 11.83 -14.51
N PRO A 62 -1.55 12.48 -15.69
CA PRO A 62 -0.36 13.21 -16.12
C PRO A 62 -0.05 14.47 -15.29
N ARG A 63 -0.94 14.84 -14.36
CA ARG A 63 -0.72 15.94 -13.41
C ARG A 63 -0.07 15.51 -12.10
N ILE A 64 0.08 14.21 -11.85
CA ILE A 64 0.71 13.72 -10.63
C ILE A 64 2.20 14.04 -10.64
N THR A 65 2.71 14.47 -9.50
CA THR A 65 4.13 14.76 -9.27
C THR A 65 4.76 13.70 -8.38
N ASP A 66 6.09 13.69 -8.30
CA ASP A 66 6.81 12.81 -7.37
C ASP A 66 6.52 13.16 -5.91
N ASP A 67 6.23 14.43 -5.62
CA ASP A 67 5.82 14.90 -4.30
C ASP A 67 4.46 14.31 -3.92
N ASP A 68 3.46 14.32 -4.82
CA ASP A 68 2.16 13.70 -4.57
C ASP A 68 2.28 12.21 -4.23
N LEU A 69 3.20 11.51 -4.89
CA LEU A 69 3.48 10.10 -4.59
C LEU A 69 4.13 9.92 -3.23
N SER A 70 5.15 10.72 -2.93
CA SER A 70 5.87 10.68 -1.66
C SER A 70 4.92 10.95 -0.48
N ASP A 71 4.08 11.98 -0.62
CA ASP A 71 3.05 12.37 0.31
C ASP A 71 1.98 11.30 0.53
N THR A 72 1.60 10.58 -0.53
CA THR A 72 0.66 9.46 -0.45
C THR A 72 1.26 8.30 0.35
N ILE A 73 2.52 7.96 0.08
CA ILE A 73 3.24 6.91 0.82
C ILE A 73 3.41 7.30 2.29
N GLU A 74 3.75 8.57 2.59
CA GLU A 74 3.89 9.03 3.97
C GLU A 74 2.57 8.88 4.75
N ARG A 75 1.43 9.21 4.14
CA ARG A 75 0.11 9.01 4.75
C ARG A 75 -0.19 7.54 5.03
N ILE A 76 0.17 6.63 4.12
CA ILE A 76 0.05 5.18 4.34
C ILE A 76 0.91 4.74 5.53
N VAL A 77 2.15 5.22 5.63
CA VAL A 77 3.04 4.91 6.76
C VAL A 77 2.47 5.43 8.08
N ARG A 78 2.00 6.68 8.11
CA ARG A 78 1.38 7.30 9.29
C ARG A 78 0.14 6.51 9.75
N PHE A 79 -0.71 6.07 8.83
CA PHE A 79 -1.83 5.19 9.16
C PHE A 79 -1.33 3.88 9.80
N GLY A 80 -0.36 3.21 9.17
CA GLY A 80 0.19 1.95 9.67
C GLY A 80 0.82 2.07 11.06
N ASP A 81 1.56 3.14 11.33
CA ASP A 81 2.16 3.37 12.65
C ASP A 81 1.11 3.71 13.71
N ALA A 82 0.03 4.43 13.34
CA ALA A 82 -1.09 4.66 14.24
C ALA A 82 -1.83 3.36 14.62
N GLN A 83 -1.91 2.38 13.71
CA GLN A 83 -2.51 1.07 14.03
C GLN A 83 -1.64 0.26 14.99
N LYS A 84 -0.30 0.33 14.88
CA LYS A 84 0.62 -0.37 15.81
C LYS A 84 0.59 0.19 17.23
N ALA A 85 0.26 1.48 17.40
CA ALA A 85 0.24 2.14 18.71
C ALA A 85 -1.01 1.83 19.55
N VAL A 86 -1.98 1.10 18.98
CA VAL A 86 -3.26 0.73 19.61
C VAL A 86 -3.23 -0.70 20.19
N GLU A 87 -2.15 -1.46 19.94
CA GLU A 87 -1.80 -2.72 20.63
C GLU A 87 -0.85 -2.48 21.82
#